data_AF-A7GU59-F1
#
_entry.id   AF-A7GU59-F1
#
_cell.length_a   1.000
_cell.length_b   1.000
_cell.length_c   1.000
_cell.angle_alpha   90.00
_cell.angle_beta   90.00
_cell.angle_gamma   90.00
#
_symmetry.space_group_name_H-M   'P 1'
#
loop_
_entity.id
_entity.type
_entity.pdbx_description
1 polymer ?
#
loop_
_entity_poly.entity_id
_entity_poly.type
_entity_poly.pdbx_seq_one_letter_code
_entity_poly.pdbx_strand_id
1 'polypeptide(L)' 'MKTVLAIAGLIWVMSHSIPIFEGEQIRTALNKHFSEYRMIDRQYNVVKVRVKDCFHTVTVEGNMVVKDTKVCDSK' A
#
# COMPACT_ATOMS: atom_id res chain seq x y z
N MET A 1 -45.69 20.72 -14.95
CA MET A 1 -44.44 20.49 -14.20
C MET A 1 -44.58 19.20 -13.42
N LYS A 2 -43.68 18.21 -13.60
CA LYS A 2 -43.63 16.97 -12.81
C LYS A 2 -42.34 17.01 -11.99
N THR A 3 -42.48 16.95 -10.68
CA THR A 3 -41.40 16.91 -9.69
C THR A 3 -40.69 15.56 -9.75
N VAL A 4 -39.47 15.55 -10.27
CA VAL A 4 -38.60 14.36 -10.23
C VAL A 4 -38.02 14.26 -8.82
N LEU A 5 -38.54 13.30 -8.05
CA LEU A 5 -38.08 12.95 -6.72
C LEU A 5 -36.70 12.30 -6.77
N ALA A 6 -35.73 12.99 -6.18
CA ALA A 6 -34.61 12.49 -5.38
C ALA A 6 -34.18 11.03 -5.63
N ILE A 7 -33.37 10.81 -6.66
CA ILE A 7 -32.46 9.66 -6.74
C ILE A 7 -31.02 10.19 -6.67
N ALA A 8 -30.69 10.89 -5.58
CA ALA A 8 -29.33 11.36 -5.31
C ALA A 8 -28.73 10.74 -4.04
N GLY A 9 -29.51 9.95 -3.29
CA GLY A 9 -29.12 9.46 -1.96
C GLY A 9 -28.48 8.07 -1.91
N LEU A 10 -28.42 7.32 -3.01
CA LEU A 10 -28.02 5.89 -2.97
C LEU A 10 -26.62 5.57 -3.51
N ILE A 11 -25.85 6.56 -4.00
CA ILE A 11 -24.52 6.32 -4.63
C ILE A 11 -23.38 6.95 -3.80
N TRP A 12 -23.57 7.17 -2.49
CA TRP A 12 -22.52 7.84 -1.68
C TRP A 12 -21.84 6.95 -0.65
N VAL A 13 -22.23 5.68 -0.51
CA VAL A 13 -21.73 4.85 0.59
C VAL A 13 -21.24 3.50 0.09
N MET A 14 -20.28 3.49 -0.84
CA MET A 14 -19.37 2.33 -1.04
C MET A 14 -18.02 2.75 -1.63
N SER A 15 -17.46 3.88 -1.21
CA SER A 15 -16.01 4.08 -1.35
C SER A 15 -15.34 3.34 -0.19
N HIS A 16 -15.25 2.01 -0.27
CA HIS A 16 -14.34 1.21 0.58
C HIS A 16 -12.91 1.62 0.23
N SER A 17 -12.53 2.80 0.70
CA SER A 17 -11.23 3.40 0.46
C SER A 17 -10.25 2.53 1.23
N ILE A 18 -9.39 1.80 0.52
CA ILE A 18 -8.33 1.01 1.14
C ILE A 18 -7.58 1.95 2.10
N PRO A 19 -7.50 1.65 3.40
CA PRO A 19 -6.92 2.57 4.37
C PRO A 19 -5.47 2.83 4.00
N ILE A 20 -5.10 4.10 3.84
CA ILE A 20 -3.72 4.50 3.56
C ILE A 20 -2.98 4.58 4.89
N PHE A 21 -1.87 3.86 5.00
CA PHE A 21 -1.11 3.80 6.25
C PHE A 21 -0.07 4.90 6.37
N GLU A 22 0.13 5.36 7.60
CA GLU A 22 1.13 6.38 7.94
C GLU A 22 2.55 5.88 7.71
N GLY A 23 3.47 6.82 7.47
CA GLY A 23 4.88 6.51 7.20
C GLY A 23 5.55 5.70 8.32
N GLU A 24 5.20 5.97 9.59
CA GLU A 24 5.73 5.23 10.74
C GLU A 24 5.25 3.77 10.77
N GLN A 25 3.97 3.52 10.47
CA GLN A 25 3.40 2.18 10.40
C GLN A 25 4.07 1.35 9.30
N ILE A 26 4.29 1.97 8.13
CA ILE A 26 5.01 1.37 7.00
C ILE A 26 6.45 1.06 7.39
N ARG A 27 7.18 1.99 8.00
CA ARG A 27 8.57 1.75 8.45
C ARG A 27 8.64 0.65 9.50
N THR A 28 7.68 0.59 10.41
CA THR A 28 7.57 -0.48 11.41
C THR A 28 7.37 -1.84 10.74
N ALA A 29 6.48 -1.93 9.74
CA ALA A 29 6.28 -3.15 8.96
C ALA A 29 7.55 -3.59 8.24
N LEU A 30 8.23 -2.65 7.57
CA LEU A 30 9.47 -2.91 6.84
C LEU A 30 10.62 -3.33 7.76
N ASN A 31 10.80 -2.68 8.91
CA ASN A 31 11.84 -3.02 9.88
C ASN A 31 11.63 -4.41 10.51
N LYS A 32 10.37 -4.87 10.61
CA LYS A 32 10.05 -6.23 11.06
C LYS A 32 10.34 -7.27 9.97
N HIS A 33 10.12 -6.93 8.70
CA HIS A 33 10.22 -7.85 7.57
C HIS A 33 11.64 -7.94 6.97
N PHE A 34 12.40 -6.85 7.00
CA PHE A 34 13.76 -6.77 6.46
C PHE A 34 14.76 -6.29 7.52
N SER A 35 15.89 -7.00 7.64
CA SER A 35 16.98 -6.61 8.56
C SER A 35 17.72 -5.36 8.10
N GLU A 36 17.87 -5.19 6.78
CA GLU A 36 18.49 -4.02 6.16
C GLU A 36 17.80 -3.77 4.82
N TYR A 37 17.38 -2.53 4.57
CA TYR A 37 16.75 -2.14 3.32
C TYR A 37 16.98 -0.66 3.02
N ARG A 38 16.85 -0.32 1.74
CA ARG A 38 16.75 1.08 1.28
C ARG A 38 15.41 1.28 0.61
N MET A 39 14.58 2.17 1.15
CA MET A 39 13.35 2.58 0.46
C MET A 39 13.73 3.35 -0.82
N ILE A 40 13.20 2.91 -1.96
CA ILE A 40 13.44 3.54 -3.26
C ILE A 40 12.26 4.41 -3.63
N ASP A 41 11.06 3.89 -3.45
CA ASP A 41 9.82 4.52 -3.85
C ASP A 41 8.66 4.04 -2.98
N ARG A 42 7.61 4.85 -2.89
CA ARG A 42 6.39 4.54 -2.16
C ARG A 42 5.20 5.12 -2.90
N GLN A 43 4.23 4.27 -3.17
CA GLN A 43 2.92 4.65 -3.70
C GLN A 43 1.83 4.13 -2.76
N TYR A 44 1.26 5.02 -1.94
CA TYR A 44 0.30 4.68 -0.88
C TYR A 44 0.85 3.61 0.09
N ASN A 45 0.29 2.39 0.01
CA ASN A 45 0.64 1.23 0.84
C ASN A 45 1.62 0.26 0.14
N VAL A 46 1.95 0.53 -1.12
CA VAL A 46 2.92 -0.24 -1.88
C VAL A 46 4.27 0.46 -1.79
N VAL A 47 5.28 -0.25 -1.32
CA VAL A 47 6.63 0.27 -1.14
C VAL A 47 7.61 -0.54 -1.97
N LYS A 48 8.47 0.14 -2.72
CA LYS A 48 9.61 -0.48 -3.35
C LYS A 48 10.84 -0.27 -2.48
N VAL A 49 11.46 -1.36 -2.06
CA VAL A 49 12.68 -1.34 -1.29
C VAL A 49 13.77 -2.16 -1.99
N ARG A 50 15.02 -1.74 -1.84
CA ARG A 50 16.18 -2.54 -2.21
C ARG A 50 16.69 -3.28 -0.99
N VAL A 51 16.86 -4.58 -1.13
CA VAL A 51 17.47 -5.44 -0.11
C VAL A 51 18.61 -6.18 -0.79
N LYS A 52 19.85 -5.84 -0.40
CA LYS A 52 21.07 -6.29 -1.09
C LYS A 52 20.99 -5.99 -2.60
N ASP A 53 21.07 -7.03 -3.43
CA ASP A 53 21.05 -6.94 -4.89
C ASP A 53 19.66 -7.19 -5.51
N CYS A 54 18.60 -7.17 -4.69
CA CYS A 54 17.25 -7.42 -5.17
C CYS A 54 16.31 -6.24 -4.87
N PHE A 55 15.35 -6.05 -5.76
CA PHE A 55 14.24 -5.12 -5.60
C PHE A 55 13.03 -5.89 -5.08
N HIS A 56 12.47 -5.39 -3.99
CA HIS A 56 11.24 -5.90 -3.40
C HIS A 56 10.14 -4.86 -3.57
N THR A 57 8.99 -5.29 -4.10
CA THR A 57 7.76 -4.51 -4.09
C THR A 57 6.84 -5.12 -3.04
N VAL A 58 6.70 -4.42 -1.92
CA VAL A 58 5.92 -4.89 -0.78
C VAL A 58 4.62 -4.11 -0.62
N THR A 59 3.56 -4.79 -0.23
CA THR A 59 2.29 -4.16 0.16
C THR A 59 2.16 -4.25 1.67
N VAL A 60 1.87 -3.12 2.31
CA VAL A 60 1.74 -3.01 3.76
C VAL A 60 0.28 -2.86 4.15
N GLU A 61 -0.14 -3.61 5.17
CA GLU A 61 -1.40 -3.39 5.88
C GLU A 61 -1.11 -3.18 7.37
N GLY A 62 -1.38 -1.96 7.86
CA GLY A 62 -1.06 -1.57 9.22
C GLY A 62 0.44 -1.64 9.48
N ASN A 63 0.84 -2.55 10.36
CA ASN A 63 2.23 -2.78 10.76
C ASN A 63 2.81 -4.08 10.21
N MET A 64 2.21 -4.66 9.16
CA MET A 64 2.63 -5.93 8.56
C MET A 64 2.78 -5.84 7.05
N VAL A 65 3.75 -6.57 6.50
CA VAL A 65 3.87 -6.82 5.06
C VAL A 65 2.96 -7.98 4.69
N VAL A 66 1.96 -7.73 3.84
CA VAL A 66 0.98 -8.76 3.41
C VAL A 66 1.33 -9.38 2.06
N LYS A 67 2.13 -8.69 1.26
CA LYS A 67 2.62 -9.18 -0.04
C LYS A 67 4.03 -8.68 -0.27
N ASP A 68 4.90 -9.57 -0.74
CA ASP A 68 6.28 -9.25 -1.11
C ASP A 68 6.59 -9.91 -2.45
N THR A 69 6.82 -9.07 -3.46
CA THR A 69 7.26 -9.52 -4.79
C THR A 69 8.71 -9.12 -5.00
N LYS A 70 9.57 -10.10 -5.24
CA LYS A 70 11.02 -9.92 -5.36
C LYS A 70 11.46 -10.12 -6.80
N VAL A 71 12.31 -9.21 -7.28
CA VAL A 71 13.07 -9.34 -8.53
C VAL A 71 14.54 -9.14 -8.20
N CYS A 72 15.36 -10.12 -8.52
CA CYS A 72 16.81 -10.04 -8.41
C CYS A 72 17.41 -10.01 -9.81
N ASP A 73 18.46 -9.23 -10.01
CA ASP A 73 19.26 -9.38 -11.21
C ASP A 73 19.86 -10.79 -11.20
N SER A 74 19.51 -11.57 -12.22
CA SER A 74 20.17 -12.87 -12.46
C SER A 74 21.52 -12.55 -13.05
N LYS A 75 22.59 -12.83 -12.30
CA LYS A 75 23.97 -12.75 -12.81
C LYS A 75 24.15 -13.60 -14.06
#